data_AF-A0A180FNE4-F1
#
_entry.id   AF-A0A180FNE4-F1
#
_cell.length_a   1.000
_cell.length_b   1.000
_cell.length_c   1.000
_cell.angle_alpha   90.00
_cell.angle_beta   90.00
_cell.angle_gamma   90.00
#
_symmetry.space_group_name_H-M   'P 1'
#
loop_
_entity.id
_entity.type
_entity.pdbx_description
1 polymer ?
#
loop_
_entity_poly.entity_id
_entity_poly.type
_entity_poly.pdbx_seq_one_letter_code
_entity_poly.pdbx_strand_id
1 'polypeptide(L)'
;MLRKFSILDLQYVKKVSLQDKNNKFKRKELMGRAFNFKGGEYLTTIGACWFVSYSYYKKIDSTHTNWQDVETWPDRVRTFQRTIEYHEYWLEQVLNMNDLKLNTNQIHLKASQVKQMAKILLKCKEQ
;
A
#
# COMPACT_ATOMS: atom_id res chain seq x y z
N MET A 1 21.00 -33.94 -26.43
CA MET A 1 21.09 -34.90 -25.31
C MET A 1 20.06 -34.50 -24.26
N LEU A 2 18.86 -35.09 -24.27
CA LEU A 2 17.79 -34.75 -23.33
C LEU A 2 18.14 -35.31 -21.95
N ARG A 3 18.39 -34.43 -20.96
CA ARG A 3 18.55 -34.85 -19.57
C ARG A 3 17.23 -35.45 -19.09
N LYS A 4 17.23 -36.76 -18.79
CA LYS A 4 16.11 -37.40 -18.08
C LYS A 4 16.16 -36.92 -16.64
N PHE A 5 15.16 -36.13 -16.22
CA PHE A 5 15.00 -35.73 -14.83
C PHE A 5 14.71 -36.97 -13.99
N SER A 6 15.46 -37.15 -12.91
CA SER A 6 15.22 -38.23 -11.96
C SER A 6 13.95 -37.98 -11.17
N ILE A 7 13.40 -39.03 -10.54
CA ILE A 7 12.23 -38.91 -9.67
C ILE A 7 12.49 -37.90 -8.53
N LEU A 8 13.72 -37.81 -8.04
CA LEU A 8 14.13 -36.87 -7.00
C LEU A 8 14.10 -35.41 -7.48
N ASP A 9 14.50 -35.15 -8.74
CA ASP A 9 14.43 -33.82 -9.34
C ASP A 9 12.98 -33.34 -9.46
N LEU A 10 12.08 -34.23 -9.88
CA LEU A 10 10.64 -33.93 -9.99
C LEU A 10 9.99 -33.67 -8.62
N GLN A 11 10.40 -34.42 -7.59
CA GLN A 11 9.94 -34.19 -6.21
C GLN A 11 10.43 -32.83 -5.68
N TYR A 12 11.68 -32.46 -5.96
CA TYR A 12 12.24 -31.16 -5.57
C TYR A 12 11.49 -30.00 -6.22
N VAL A 13 11.28 -30.04 -7.55
CA VAL A 13 10.53 -28.98 -8.27
C VAL A 13 9.10 -28.85 -7.75
N LYS A 14 8.42 -29.97 -7.45
CA LYS A 14 7.07 -29.97 -6.88
C LYS A 14 7.05 -29.34 -5.48
N LYS A 15 8.05 -29.63 -4.64
CA LYS A 15 8.18 -29.06 -3.29
C LYS A 15 8.42 -27.55 -3.33
N VAL A 16 9.31 -27.07 -4.22
CA VAL A 16 9.57 -25.63 -4.43
C VAL A 16 8.30 -24.92 -4.93
N SER A 17 7.62 -25.48 -5.93
CA SER A 17 6.36 -24.89 -6.44
C SER A 17 5.26 -24.83 -5.38
N LEU A 18 5.16 -25.84 -4.52
CA LEU A 18 4.21 -25.85 -3.40
C LEU A 18 4.60 -24.81 -2.33
N GLN A 19 5.88 -24.65 -2.03
CA GLN A 19 6.37 -23.60 -1.13
C GLN A 19 6.06 -22.20 -1.68
N ASP A 20 6.27 -21.95 -2.97
CA ASP A 20 5.94 -20.66 -3.61
C ASP A 20 4.44 -20.37 -3.59
N LYS A 21 3.60 -21.39 -3.88
CA LYS A 21 2.13 -21.28 -3.78
C LYS A 21 1.68 -21.01 -2.34
N ASN A 22 2.26 -21.70 -1.37
CA ASN A 22 1.96 -21.50 0.05
C ASN A 22 2.42 -20.12 0.54
N ASN A 23 3.54 -19.60 0.02
CA ASN A 23 4.02 -18.26 0.34
C ASN A 23 3.14 -17.18 -0.30
N LYS A 24 2.65 -17.41 -1.53
CA LYS A 24 1.64 -16.55 -2.19
C LYS A 24 0.30 -16.55 -1.45
N PHE A 25 -0.14 -17.71 -0.96
CA PHE A 25 -1.39 -17.85 -0.19
C PHE A 25 -1.27 -17.23 1.21
N LYS A 26 -0.15 -17.45 1.92
CA LYS A 26 0.17 -16.77 3.18
C LYS A 26 0.27 -15.26 3.01
N ARG A 27 0.86 -14.75 1.91
CA ARG A 27 0.85 -13.32 1.59
C ARG A 27 -0.58 -12.79 1.41
N LYS A 28 -1.46 -13.57 0.77
CA LYS A 28 -2.88 -13.23 0.58
C LYS A 28 -3.67 -13.22 1.90
N GLU A 29 -3.30 -14.06 2.85
CA GLU A 29 -3.92 -14.17 4.18
C GLU A 29 -3.38 -13.12 5.18
N LEU A 30 -2.10 -12.76 5.09
CA LEU A 30 -1.45 -11.69 5.88
C LEU A 30 -1.78 -10.28 5.38
N MET A 31 -2.17 -10.12 4.11
CA MET A 31 -2.83 -8.90 3.65
C MET A 31 -4.22 -8.83 4.26
N GLY A 32 -4.31 -8.36 5.51
CA GLY A 32 -5.58 -8.04 6.17
C GLY A 32 -6.50 -7.34 5.19
N ARG A 33 -7.66 -7.96 4.91
CA ARG A 33 -8.60 -7.68 3.81
C ARG A 33 -8.22 -6.44 3.01
N ALA A 34 -7.50 -6.65 1.91
CA ALA A 34 -7.18 -5.58 0.96
C ALA A 34 -8.43 -4.74 0.69
N PHE A 35 -8.26 -3.43 0.51
CA PHE A 35 -9.38 -2.56 0.18
C PHE A 35 -10.13 -3.09 -1.05
N ASN A 36 -11.45 -3.24 -0.94
CA ASN A 36 -12.29 -3.85 -1.98
C ASN A 36 -12.67 -2.83 -3.06
N PHE A 37 -11.66 -2.19 -3.65
CA PHE A 37 -11.81 -1.22 -4.73
C PHE A 37 -10.56 -1.20 -5.63
N LYS A 38 -10.64 -0.51 -6.78
CA LYS A 38 -9.56 -0.48 -7.78
C LYS A 38 -8.24 0.04 -7.19
N GLY A 39 -7.17 -0.73 -7.34
CA GLY A 39 -5.85 -0.44 -6.77
C GLY A 39 -5.79 -0.58 -5.24
N GLY A 40 -6.84 -1.08 -4.60
CA GLY A 40 -6.92 -1.22 -3.15
C GLY A 40 -5.84 -2.11 -2.53
N GLU A 41 -5.32 -3.08 -3.28
CA GLU A 41 -4.18 -3.91 -2.93
C GLU A 41 -2.89 -3.11 -2.75
N TYR A 42 -2.67 -2.09 -3.59
CA TYR A 42 -1.53 -1.19 -3.48
C TYR A 42 -1.70 -0.24 -2.30
N LEU A 43 -2.89 0.34 -2.13
CA LEU A 43 -3.19 1.22 -0.99
C LEU A 43 -3.07 0.48 0.35
N THR A 44 -3.43 -0.81 0.39
CA THR A 44 -3.23 -1.67 1.55
C THR A 44 -1.74 -1.84 1.86
N THR A 45 -0.92 -2.00 0.81
CA THR A 45 0.53 -2.17 0.94
C THR A 45 1.22 -0.89 1.42
N ILE A 46 0.88 0.27 0.86
CA ILE A 46 1.51 1.55 1.24
C ILE A 46 0.88 2.19 2.48
N GLY A 47 -0.34 1.82 2.84
CA GLY A 47 -1.10 2.40 3.96
C GLY A 47 -1.80 3.72 3.61
N ALA A 48 -3.09 3.81 3.92
CA ALA A 48 -3.92 4.97 3.61
C ALA A 48 -3.42 6.28 4.25
N CYS A 49 -3.08 6.28 5.54
CA CYS A 49 -2.57 7.47 6.22
C CYS A 49 -1.21 7.90 5.68
N TRP A 50 -0.32 6.94 5.40
CA TRP A 50 1.00 7.22 4.80
C TRP A 50 0.85 7.83 3.40
N PHE A 51 -0.04 7.27 2.58
CA PHE A 51 -0.36 7.79 1.26
C PHE A 51 -0.79 9.27 1.29
N VAL A 52 -1.71 9.63 2.18
CA VAL A 52 -2.16 11.01 2.34
C VAL A 52 -1.04 11.91 2.84
N SER A 53 -0.31 11.46 3.86
CA SER A 53 0.82 12.17 4.46
C SER A 53 1.89 12.52 3.41
N TYR A 54 2.31 11.55 2.61
CA TYR A 54 3.29 11.77 1.55
C TYR A 54 2.74 12.63 0.41
N SER A 55 1.47 12.47 0.03
CA SER A 55 0.82 13.34 -0.96
C SER A 55 0.80 14.79 -0.51
N TYR A 56 0.50 15.04 0.77
CA TYR A 56 0.47 16.37 1.38
C TYR A 56 1.85 17.01 1.37
N TYR A 57 2.89 16.26 1.77
CA TYR A 57 4.27 16.69 1.64
C TYR A 57 4.64 17.11 0.22
N LYS A 58 4.26 16.29 -0.78
CA LYS A 58 4.62 16.51 -2.18
C LYS A 58 3.96 17.73 -2.82
N LYS A 59 2.76 18.12 -2.36
CA LYS A 59 1.92 19.12 -3.05
C LYS A 59 1.64 20.38 -2.25
N ILE A 60 1.61 20.28 -0.92
CA ILE A 60 1.08 21.34 -0.06
C ILE A 60 2.16 21.90 0.87
N ASP A 61 2.84 21.03 1.63
CA ASP A 61 3.76 21.45 2.69
C ASP A 61 5.01 20.56 2.72
N SER A 62 6.13 21.06 2.19
CA SER A 62 7.40 20.35 2.18
C SER A 62 8.04 20.18 3.56
N THR A 63 7.51 20.81 4.62
CA THR A 63 7.96 20.61 6.00
C THR A 63 7.24 19.45 6.69
N HIS A 64 6.19 18.90 6.09
CA HIS A 64 5.44 17.77 6.60
C HIS A 64 6.23 16.45 6.46
N THR A 65 6.76 15.93 7.57
CA THR A 65 7.68 14.77 7.55
C THR A 65 7.13 13.48 8.18
N ASN A 66 5.91 13.46 8.72
CA ASN A 66 5.35 12.26 9.39
C ASN A 66 5.40 10.97 8.56
N TRP A 67 5.37 11.07 7.22
CA TRP A 67 5.50 9.91 6.34
C TRP A 67 6.86 9.21 6.44
N GLN A 68 7.89 9.88 6.99
CA GLN A 68 9.24 9.33 7.17
C GLN A 68 9.36 8.46 8.43
N ASP A 69 8.40 8.52 9.36
CA ASP A 69 8.42 7.77 10.64
C ASP A 69 8.36 6.24 10.46
N VAL A 70 8.11 5.77 9.23
CA VAL A 70 8.05 4.34 8.89
C VAL A 70 9.30 3.94 8.12
N GLU A 71 10.07 2.97 8.62
CA GLU A 71 11.31 2.48 7.98
C GLU A 71 11.13 2.04 6.52
N THR A 72 9.97 1.50 6.18
CA THR A 72 9.62 1.04 4.81
C THR A 72 9.23 2.17 3.86
N TRP A 73 9.37 3.45 4.26
CA TRP A 73 8.99 4.58 3.41
C TRP A 73 9.63 4.55 2.00
N PRO A 74 10.87 4.09 1.76
CA PRO A 74 11.44 4.08 0.40
C PRO A 74 10.65 3.18 -0.55
N ASP A 75 10.16 2.04 -0.06
CA ASP A 75 9.38 1.08 -0.84
C ASP A 75 7.97 1.60 -1.12
N ARG A 76 7.41 2.33 -0.15
CA ARG A 76 6.12 3.02 -0.27
C ARG A 76 6.19 4.14 -1.30
N VAL A 77 7.28 4.91 -1.34
CA VAL A 77 7.53 5.94 -2.39
C VAL A 77 7.58 5.31 -3.78
N ARG A 78 8.29 4.19 -3.96
CA ARG A 78 8.32 3.49 -5.26
C ARG A 78 6.92 3.01 -5.66
N THR A 79 6.15 2.48 -4.71
CA THR A 79 4.77 2.06 -4.99
C THR A 79 3.88 3.25 -5.33
N PHE A 80 3.97 4.34 -4.59
CA PHE A 80 3.25 5.59 -4.86
C PHE A 80 3.49 6.09 -6.30
N GLN A 81 4.74 6.10 -6.76
CA GLN A 81 5.07 6.61 -8.10
C GLN A 81 4.43 5.77 -9.22
N ARG A 82 4.37 4.45 -9.08
CA ARG A 82 3.79 3.54 -10.09
C ARG A 82 2.26 3.42 -10.02
N THR A 83 1.61 4.06 -9.05
CA THR A 83 0.15 3.98 -8.83
C THR A 83 -0.54 5.32 -8.96
N ILE A 84 0.10 6.27 -9.66
CA ILE A 84 -0.36 7.67 -9.79
C ILE A 84 -1.80 7.76 -10.31
N GLU A 85 -2.20 6.84 -11.18
CA GLU A 85 -3.53 6.76 -11.78
C GLU A 85 -4.65 6.46 -10.77
N TYR A 86 -4.32 6.01 -9.55
CA TYR A 86 -5.29 5.71 -8.50
C TYR A 86 -5.38 6.78 -7.42
N HIS A 87 -4.44 7.72 -7.37
CA HIS A 87 -4.27 8.59 -6.20
C HIS A 87 -5.50 9.44 -5.88
N GLU A 88 -6.12 10.02 -6.91
CA GLU A 88 -7.33 10.82 -6.72
C GLU A 88 -8.47 9.98 -6.13
N TYR A 89 -8.75 8.84 -6.76
CA TYR A 89 -9.77 7.92 -6.27
C TYR A 89 -9.48 7.47 -4.83
N TRP A 90 -8.22 7.20 -4.49
CA TRP A 90 -7.86 6.86 -3.12
C TRP A 90 -8.09 7.99 -2.12
N LEU A 91 -7.85 9.25 -2.49
CA LEU A 91 -8.16 10.39 -1.63
C LEU A 91 -9.66 10.44 -1.30
N GLU A 92 -10.53 10.21 -2.30
CA GLU A 92 -11.98 10.11 -2.10
C GLU A 92 -12.34 8.93 -1.19
N GLN A 93 -11.73 7.76 -1.40
CA GLN A 93 -11.95 6.60 -0.53
C GLN A 93 -11.54 6.88 0.92
N VAL A 94 -10.42 7.58 1.15
CA VAL A 94 -9.95 7.95 2.49
C VAL A 94 -10.96 8.82 3.24
N LEU A 95 -11.65 9.74 2.56
CA LEU A 95 -12.71 10.55 3.20
C LEU A 95 -13.85 9.68 3.76
N ASN A 96 -14.13 8.55 3.13
CA ASN A 96 -15.17 7.61 3.50
C ASN A 96 -14.69 6.50 4.46
N MET A 97 -13.38 6.43 4.78
CA MET A 97 -12.86 5.41 5.69
C MET A 97 -13.28 5.65 7.14
N ASN A 98 -13.38 4.56 7.90
CA ASN A 98 -13.66 4.60 9.33
C ASN A 98 -12.49 5.21 10.11
N ASP A 99 -12.79 6.17 11.00
CA ASP A 99 -11.79 6.90 11.78
C ASP A 99 -10.98 6.00 12.72
N LEU A 100 -11.60 4.99 13.32
CA LEU A 100 -10.89 4.01 14.17
C LEU A 100 -9.82 3.27 13.37
N LYS A 101 -10.12 2.91 12.11
CA LYS A 101 -9.16 2.27 11.22
C LYS A 101 -8.04 3.22 10.81
N LEU A 102 -8.34 4.50 10.57
CA LEU A 102 -7.30 5.48 10.25
C LEU A 102 -6.38 5.74 11.44
N ASN A 103 -6.91 5.72 12.67
CA ASN A 103 -6.16 5.97 13.90
C ASN A 103 -5.18 4.83 14.27
N THR A 104 -5.19 3.68 13.59
CA THR A 104 -4.21 2.60 13.85
C THR A 104 -2.87 2.81 13.13
N ASN A 105 -2.68 3.93 12.45
CA ASN A 105 -1.44 4.23 11.75
C ASN A 105 -0.25 4.49 12.69
N GLN A 106 0.96 4.28 12.18
CA GLN A 106 2.22 4.46 12.91
C GLN A 106 2.91 5.81 12.63
N ILE A 107 2.24 6.74 11.94
CA ILE A 107 2.79 8.06 11.58
C ILE A 107 2.19 9.18 12.43
N HIS A 108 1.59 8.82 13.56
CA HIS A 108 1.07 9.73 14.60
C HIS A 108 0.03 10.78 14.11
N LEU A 109 -0.65 10.52 12.99
CA LEU A 109 -1.72 11.38 12.49
C LEU A 109 -3.09 10.89 12.97
N LYS A 110 -3.93 11.82 13.44
CA LYS A 110 -5.34 11.53 13.73
C LYS A 110 -6.15 11.41 12.43
N ALA A 111 -7.20 10.60 12.46
CA ALA A 111 -8.14 10.44 11.34
C ALA A 111 -8.67 11.78 10.81
N SER A 112 -8.97 12.73 11.71
CA SER A 112 -9.41 14.08 11.35
C SER A 112 -8.36 14.85 10.55
N GLN A 113 -7.09 14.77 10.94
CA GLN A 113 -5.97 15.39 10.23
C GLN A 113 -5.78 14.76 8.85
N VAL A 114 -5.81 13.42 8.77
CA VAL A 114 -5.71 12.68 7.51
C VAL A 114 -6.83 13.08 6.56
N LYS A 115 -8.08 13.11 7.03
CA LYS A 115 -9.23 13.51 6.20
C LYS A 115 -9.14 14.98 5.79
N GLN A 116 -8.65 15.87 6.65
CA GLN A 116 -8.44 17.27 6.31
C GLN A 116 -7.39 17.43 5.21
N MET A 117 -6.24 16.75 5.33
CA MET A 117 -5.20 16.74 4.30
C MET A 117 -5.75 16.20 2.96
N ALA A 118 -6.53 15.12 2.99
CA ALA A 118 -7.15 14.56 1.80
C ALA A 118 -8.12 15.55 1.13
N LYS A 119 -8.92 16.29 1.91
CA LYS A 119 -9.79 17.37 1.38
C LYS A 119 -9.00 18.49 0.72
N ILE A 120 -7.88 18.91 1.32
CA ILE A 120 -7.02 19.95 0.74
C ILE A 120 -6.43 19.46 -0.59
N LEU A 121 -5.91 18.23 -0.61
CA LEU A 121 -5.32 17.63 -1.80
C LEU A 121 -6.30 17.49 -2.98
N LEU A 122 -7.57 17.18 -2.71
CA LEU A 122 -8.62 17.13 -3.73
C LEU A 122 -8.95 18.53 -4.28
N LYS A 123 -8.99 19.55 -3.41
CA LYS A 123 -9.24 20.94 -3.84
C LYS A 123 -8.09 21.53 -4.66
N CYS A 124 -6.84 21.20 -4.32
CA CYS A 124 -5.67 21.66 -5.07
C CYS A 124 -5.52 21.03 -6.46
N LYS A 125 -6.42 20.11 -6.84
CA LYS A 125 -6.51 19.58 -8.21
C LYS A 125 -7.33 20.48 -9.14
N GLU A 126 -8.17 21.36 -8.58
CA GLU A 126 -9.06 22.25 -9.36
C GLU A 126 -8.36 23.52 -9.86
N GLN A 127 -7.02 23.52 -9.91
CA GLN A 127 -6.17 24.64 -10.35
C GLN A 127 -5.15 24.13 -11.37
#